data_AF-A0A0K0SSV0-F1
#
_entry.id   AF-A0A0K0SSV0-F1
#
_cell.length_a   1.000
_cell.length_b   1.000
_cell.length_c   1.000
_cell.angle_alpha   90.00
_cell.angle_beta   90.00
_cell.angle_gamma   90.00
#
_symmetry.space_group_name_H-M   'P 1'
#
loop_
_entity.id
_entity.type
_entity.pdbx_description
1 polymer ?
#
loop_
_entity_poly.entity_id
_entity_poly.type
_entity_poly.pdbx_seq_one_letter_code
_entity_poly.pdbx_strand_id
1 'polypeptide(L)' 'MSISNQASGLHQQAASDHEAAAKHHLSASESHNKNNVSEAKESAKKAMEACNSAQKKTESACSTTAK' A
#
# COMPACT_ATOMS: atom_id res chain seq x y z
N MET A 1 -4.86 -20.84 -15.83
CA MET A 1 -4.56 -20.29 -14.49
C MET A 1 -5.89 -20.07 -13.80
N SER A 2 -6.11 -20.70 -12.65
CA SER A 2 -7.39 -20.65 -11.94
C SER A 2 -7.61 -19.28 -11.29
N ILE A 3 -8.87 -18.84 -11.22
CA ILE A 3 -9.30 -17.56 -10.63
C ILE A 3 -8.73 -17.35 -9.22
N SER A 4 -8.63 -18.42 -8.43
CA SER A 4 -8.02 -18.40 -7.09
C SER A 4 -6.54 -18.01 -7.06
N ASN A 5 -5.75 -18.37 -8.09
CA ASN A 5 -4.33 -18.00 -8.16
C ASN A 5 -4.17 -16.50 -8.46
N GLN A 6 -5.10 -15.92 -9.21
CA GLN A 6 -5.08 -14.50 -9.53
C GLN A 6 -5.46 -13.65 -8.30
N ALA A 7 -6.51 -14.05 -7.57
CA ALA A 7 -6.91 -13.38 -6.33
C ALA A 7 -5.83 -13.48 -5.25
N SER A 8 -5.22 -14.66 -5.08
CA SER A 8 -4.10 -14.85 -4.13
C SER A 8 -2.91 -13.94 -4.45
N GLY A 9 -2.53 -13.82 -5.72
CA GLY A 9 -1.46 -12.91 -6.15
C GLY A 9 -1.79 -11.43 -5.90
N LEU A 10 -3.04 -11.03 -6.08
CA LEU A 10 -3.50 -9.66 -5.78
C LEU A 10 -3.45 -9.37 -4.27
N HIS A 11 -3.83 -10.32 -3.41
CA HIS A 11 -3.68 -10.17 -1.97
C HIS A 11 -2.20 -10.08 -1.55
N GLN A 12 -1.32 -10.87 -2.15
CA GLN A 12 0.11 -10.79 -1.89
C GLN A 12 0.67 -9.41 -2.26
N GLN A 13 0.29 -8.88 -3.44
CA GLN A 13 0.69 -7.53 -3.85
C GLN A 13 0.12 -6.45 -2.94
N ALA A 14 -1.14 -6.58 -2.49
CA ALA A 14 -1.73 -5.65 -1.53
C ALA A 14 -0.98 -5.65 -0.19
N ALA A 15 -0.55 -6.83 0.29
CA ALA A 15 0.26 -6.92 1.49
C ALA A 15 1.62 -6.21 1.33
N SER A 16 2.29 -6.39 0.18
CA SER A 16 3.54 -5.68 -0.13
C SER A 16 3.34 -4.16 -0.21
N ASP A 17 2.25 -3.69 -0.79
CA ASP A 17 1.91 -2.26 -0.83
C ASP A 17 1.66 -1.70 0.59
N HIS A 18 0.99 -2.45 1.47
CA HIS A 18 0.82 -2.05 2.87
C HIS A 18 2.15 -1.98 3.63
N GLU A 19 3.08 -2.90 3.37
CA GLU A 19 4.43 -2.84 3.95
C GLU A 19 5.18 -1.60 3.48
N ALA A 20 5.11 -1.26 2.19
CA ALA A 20 5.68 -0.04 1.64
C ALA A 20 5.03 1.21 2.27
N ALA A 21 3.71 1.21 2.45
CA ALA A 21 3.00 2.30 3.11
C ALA A 21 3.48 2.50 4.55
N ALA A 22 3.65 1.42 5.32
CA ALA A 22 4.17 1.48 6.68
C ALA A 22 5.59 2.08 6.73
N LYS A 23 6.48 1.67 5.82
CA LYS A 23 7.84 2.23 5.70
C LYS A 23 7.81 3.73 5.39
N HIS A 24 6.91 4.17 4.51
CA HIS A 24 6.75 5.59 4.18
C HIS A 24 6.17 6.40 5.34
N HIS A 25 5.24 5.85 6.14
CA HIS A 25 4.75 6.50 7.36
C HIS A 25 5.86 6.65 8.42
N LEU A 26 6.69 5.62 8.60
CA LEU A 26 7.86 5.70 9.47
C LEU A 26 8.83 6.79 8.99
N SER A 27 9.15 6.79 7.70
CA SER A 27 10.02 7.82 7.10
C SER A 27 9.45 9.23 7.29
N ALA A 28 8.13 9.41 7.13
CA ALA A 28 7.48 10.69 7.37
C ALA A 28 7.62 11.16 8.83
N SER A 29 7.46 10.24 9.79
CA SER A 29 7.66 10.53 11.21
C SER A 29 9.11 10.92 11.50
N GLU A 30 10.09 10.21 10.93
CA GLU A 30 11.50 10.55 11.07
C GLU A 30 11.84 11.92 10.46
N SER A 31 11.30 12.25 9.28
CA SER A 31 11.49 13.56 8.67
C SER A 31 10.85 14.68 9.50
N HIS A 32 9.69 14.44 10.13
CA HIS A 32 9.12 15.37 11.11
C HIS A 32 10.05 15.59 12.31
N ASN A 33 10.65 14.53 12.86
CA ASN A 33 11.61 14.64 13.96
C ASN A 33 12.88 15.42 13.59
N LYS A 34 13.26 15.41 12.31
CA LYS A 34 14.38 16.19 11.76
C LYS A 34 13.99 17.61 11.34
N ASN A 35 12.75 18.05 11.62
CA ASN A 35 12.17 19.31 11.13
C ASN A 35 12.14 19.45 9.58
N ASN A 36 12.22 18.34 8.84
CA ASN A 36 12.11 18.32 7.39
C ASN A 36 10.67 18.06 6.94
N VAL A 37 9.84 19.10 6.99
CA VAL A 37 8.41 19.02 6.70
C VAL A 37 8.13 18.65 5.23
N SER A 38 8.99 19.08 4.30
CA SER A 38 8.82 18.79 2.88
C SER A 38 8.95 17.30 2.57
N GLU A 39 10.00 16.65 3.07
CA GLU A 39 10.18 15.20 2.94
C GLU A 39 9.12 14.41 3.72
N ALA A 40 8.70 14.91 4.87
CA ALA A 40 7.63 14.29 5.64
C ALA A 40 6.32 14.26 4.85
N LYS A 41 5.96 15.38 4.20
CA LYS A 41 4.78 15.48 3.34
C LYS A 41 4.87 14.55 2.13
N GLU A 42 6.02 14.48 1.48
CA GLU A 42 6.23 13.58 0.34
C GLU A 42 6.10 12.12 0.76
N SER A 43 6.73 11.74 1.87
CA SER A 43 6.67 10.38 2.41
C SER A 43 5.25 10.01 2.83
N ALA A 44 4.53 10.91 3.51
CA ALA A 44 3.13 10.70 3.86
C ALA A 44 2.24 10.53 2.60
N LYS A 45 2.50 11.30 1.54
CA LYS A 45 1.77 11.14 0.26
C LYS A 45 2.02 9.76 -0.36
N LYS A 46 3.28 9.32 -0.43
CA LYS A 46 3.64 7.98 -0.93
C LYS A 46 2.98 6.87 -0.10
N ALA A 47 2.91 7.04 1.22
CA ALA A 47 2.23 6.10 2.09
C ALA A 47 0.74 5.95 1.75
N MET A 48 0.04 7.08 1.57
CA MET A 48 -1.38 7.08 1.18
C MET A 48 -1.59 6.46 -0.20
N GLU A 49 -0.73 6.76 -1.17
CA GLU A 49 -0.81 6.17 -2.53
C GLU A 49 -0.62 4.64 -2.50
N ALA A 50 0.30 4.14 -1.67
CA ALA A 50 0.51 2.72 -1.46
C ALA A 50 -0.71 2.05 -0.79
N CYS A 51 -1.28 2.67 0.26
CA CYS A 51 -2.53 2.19 0.88
C CYS A 51 -3.71 2.12 -0.11
N ASN A 52 -3.89 3.17 -0.93
CA ASN A 52 -4.93 3.20 -1.95
C ASN A 52 -4.71 2.10 -3.01
N SER A 53 -3.46 1.82 -3.35
CA SER A 53 -3.11 0.75 -4.29
C SER A 53 -3.42 -0.63 -3.71
N ALA A 54 -3.08 -0.85 -2.44
CA ALA A 54 -3.38 -2.08 -1.72
C ALA A 54 -4.89 -2.34 -1.63
N GLN A 55 -5.66 -1.28 -1.31
CA GLN A 55 -7.12 -1.34 -1.27
C GLN A 55 -7.70 -1.78 -2.62
N LYS A 56 -7.32 -1.12 -3.71
CA LYS A 56 -7.80 -1.45 -5.07
C LYS A 56 -7.49 -2.89 -5.47
N LYS A 57 -6.29 -3.38 -5.12
CA LYS A 57 -5.90 -4.77 -5.37
C LYS A 57 -6.72 -5.75 -4.55
N THR A 58 -6.99 -5.43 -3.29
CA THR A 58 -7.86 -6.24 -2.41
C THR A 58 -9.30 -6.26 -2.93
N GLU A 59 -9.86 -5.12 -3.30
CA GLU A 59 -11.19 -5.02 -3.91
C GLU A 59 -11.28 -5.83 -5.21
N SER A 60 -10.25 -5.75 -6.05
CA SER A 60 -10.14 -6.56 -7.27
C SER A 60 -10.11 -8.05 -6.94
N ALA A 61 -9.27 -8.48 -5.99
CA ALA A 61 -9.16 -9.88 -5.57
C ALA A 61 -10.52 -10.43 -5.11
N CYS A 62 -11.21 -9.71 -4.22
CA CYS A 62 -12.54 -10.07 -3.72
C CYS A 62 -13.58 -10.13 -4.86
N SER A 63 -13.55 -9.17 -5.78
CA SER A 63 -14.42 -9.15 -6.95
C SER A 63 -14.15 -10.29 -7.92
N THR A 64 -12.91 -10.79 -7.96
CA THR A 64 -12.54 -11.94 -8.81
C THR A 64 -13.01 -13.26 -8.20
N THR A 65 -13.01 -13.39 -6.86
CA THR A 65 -13.50 -14.59 -6.16
C THR A 65 -15.02 -14.66 -6.01
N ALA A 66 -15.73 -13.56 -6.26
CA ALA A 66 -17.19 -13.47 -6.17
C ALA A 66 -17.93 -13.84 -7.47
N LYS A 67 -17.23 -14.37 -8.48
CA LYS A 67 -17.78 -14.87 -9.76
C LYS A 67 -17.59 -16.37 -9.87
#